data_AF-A0A9Q9IYV1-F1
#
_entry.id   AF-A0A9Q9IYV1-F1
#
_cell.length_a   1.000
_cell.length_b   1.000
_cell.length_c   1.000
_cell.angle_alpha   90.00
_cell.angle_beta   90.00
_cell.angle_gamma   90.00
#
_symmetry.space_group_name_H-M   'P 1'
#
loop_
_entity.id
_entity.type
_entity.pdbx_description
1 polymer ?
#
loop_
_entity_poly.entity_id
_entity_poly.type
_entity_poly.pdbx_seq_one_letter_code
_entity_poly.pdbx_strand_id
1 'polypeptide(L)'
;MGFNKQQLEAMARQVAAGMGIETTGTPRRLTVVGSEHHSNAGRLNALQRDVIYSRIRDLGNMYWLKWLIRQETMHVFGIMESLSDDELNALLKKMERARECREEGIGFDEVPGLVKGSVSVY
;
A
#
# COMPACT_ATOMS: atom_id res chain seq x y z
N MET A 1 -20.82 24.92 -24.61
CA MET A 1 -20.27 26.16 -24.04
C MET A 1 -18.95 25.81 -23.38
N GLY A 2 -17.82 26.22 -23.97
CA GLY A 2 -16.50 25.98 -23.38
C GLY A 2 -16.16 27.07 -22.38
N PHE A 3 -15.77 26.71 -21.16
CA PHE A 3 -15.33 27.68 -20.16
C PHE A 3 -13.97 28.25 -20.56
N ASN A 4 -13.83 29.57 -20.50
CA ASN A 4 -12.55 30.23 -20.73
C ASN A 4 -11.61 29.95 -19.55
N LYS A 5 -10.30 29.80 -19.80
CA LYS A 5 -9.27 29.51 -18.78
C LYS A 5 -9.33 30.46 -17.58
N GLN A 6 -9.62 31.74 -17.83
CA GLN A 6 -9.76 32.75 -16.79
C GLN A 6 -10.97 32.51 -15.86
N GLN A 7 -12.07 31.99 -16.41
CA GLN A 7 -13.26 31.64 -15.61
C GLN A 7 -12.99 30.40 -14.74
N LEU A 8 -12.24 29.44 -15.28
CA LEU A 8 -11.85 28.23 -14.56
C LEU A 8 -10.94 28.57 -13.37
N GLU A 9 -9.96 29.45 -13.58
CA GLU A 9 -9.05 29.91 -12.52
C GLU A 9 -9.77 30.71 -11.43
N ALA A 10 -10.73 31.57 -11.80
CA ALA A 10 -11.53 32.32 -10.85
C ALA A 10 -12.41 31.41 -9.98
N MET A 11 -13.05 30.40 -10.60
CA MET A 11 -13.86 29.42 -9.89
C MET A 11 -13.02 28.55 -8.95
N ALA A 12 -11.85 28.10 -9.39
CA ALA A 12 -10.92 27.33 -8.56
C ALA A 12 -10.48 28.11 -7.31
N ARG A 13 -10.23 29.43 -7.44
CA ARG A 13 -9.90 30.29 -6.29
C ARG A 13 -11.06 30.44 -5.31
N GLN A 14 -12.29 30.60 -5.79
CA GLN A 14 -13.46 30.69 -4.91
C GLN A 14 -13.68 29.38 -4.13
N VAL A 15 -13.49 28.23 -4.78
CA VAL A 15 -13.59 26.93 -4.12
C VAL A 15 -12.49 26.77 -3.05
N ALA A 16 -11.25 27.12 -3.38
CA ALA A 16 -10.13 27.04 -2.42
C ALA A 16 -10.34 27.93 -1.18
N ALA A 17 -10.88 29.14 -1.37
CA ALA A 17 -11.21 30.05 -0.27
C ALA A 17 -12.34 29.50 0.62
N GLY A 18 -13.38 28.91 0.02
CA GLY A 18 -14.47 28.26 0.76
C GLY A 18 -14.04 27.03 1.58
N MET A 19 -12.92 26.40 1.20
CA MET A 19 -12.33 25.26 1.91
C MET A 19 -11.29 25.67 2.97
N GLY A 20 -11.06 26.97 3.18
CA GLY A 20 -10.09 27.47 4.17
C GLY A 20 -8.62 27.20 3.81
N ILE A 21 -8.33 26.97 2.53
CA ILE A 21 -6.96 26.68 2.05
C ILE A 21 -6.26 28.02 1.77
N GLU A 22 -5.45 28.49 2.72
CA GLU A 22 -4.55 29.63 2.49
C GLU A 22 -3.39 29.17 1.58
N THR A 23 -3.36 29.64 0.33
CA THR A 23 -2.29 29.32 -0.63
C THR A 23 -1.03 30.17 -0.40
N THR A 24 -0.60 30.34 0.85
CA THR A 24 0.57 31.12 1.28
C THR A 24 1.79 30.23 1.52
N GLY A 25 2.03 29.31 0.59
CA GLY A 25 3.24 28.53 0.56
C GLY A 25 3.54 28.10 -0.86
N THR A 26 4.81 28.10 -1.24
CA THR A 26 5.26 27.37 -2.43
C THR A 26 4.70 25.95 -2.30
N PRO A 27 3.79 25.52 -3.18
CA PRO A 27 3.20 24.20 -3.06
C PRO A 27 4.36 23.22 -3.03
N ARG A 28 4.45 22.40 -1.97
CA ARG A 28 5.34 21.25 -1.97
C ARG A 28 4.92 20.45 -3.18
N ARG A 29 5.67 20.59 -4.29
CA ARG A 29 5.38 19.91 -5.54
C ARG A 29 5.55 18.44 -5.22
N LEU A 30 4.42 17.76 -5.00
CA LEU A 30 4.36 16.33 -5.17
C LEU A 30 4.70 16.10 -6.64
N THR A 31 5.95 15.71 -6.89
CA THR A 31 6.36 15.33 -8.22
C THR A 31 5.69 13.99 -8.50
N VAL A 32 4.73 14.00 -9.42
CA VAL A 32 4.28 12.76 -10.06
C VAL A 32 5.53 12.21 -10.75
N VAL A 33 6.10 11.14 -10.20
CA VAL A 33 7.14 10.39 -10.88
C VAL A 33 6.46 9.77 -12.09
N GLY A 34 6.66 10.39 -13.25
CA GLY A 34 6.15 9.90 -14.51
C GLY A 34 6.62 8.46 -14.74
N SER A 35 5.75 7.64 -15.32
CA SER A 35 6.02 6.24 -15.71
C SER A 35 7.14 6.08 -16.73
N GLU A 36 7.74 7.17 -17.19
CA GLU A 36 8.68 7.23 -18.31
C GLU A 36 10.10 6.77 -17.96
N HIS A 37 10.40 6.55 -16.67
CA HIS A 37 11.65 5.92 -16.21
C HIS A 37 11.48 4.46 -15.73
N HIS A 38 10.40 3.79 -16.16
CA HIS A 38 10.31 2.32 -16.06
C HIS A 38 11.13 1.63 -17.16
N SER A 39 12.44 1.87 -17.21
CA SER A 39 13.37 1.02 -17.98
C SER A 39 13.50 -0.40 -17.38
N ASN A 40 12.78 -0.67 -16.28
CA ASN A 40 12.52 -1.98 -15.67
C ASN A 40 11.06 -2.02 -15.17
N ALA A 41 10.08 -2.03 -16.06
CA ALA A 41 8.64 -2.00 -15.75
C ALA A 41 8.11 -3.14 -14.84
N GLY A 42 8.98 -4.05 -14.36
CA GLY A 42 8.61 -5.14 -13.45
C GLY A 42 9.41 -5.22 -12.15
N ARG A 43 10.39 -4.35 -11.91
CA ARG A 43 11.22 -4.40 -10.67
C ARG A 43 10.97 -3.20 -9.78
N LEU A 44 10.85 -3.46 -8.48
CA LEU A 44 10.74 -2.42 -7.47
C LEU A 44 12.10 -1.75 -7.27
N ASN A 45 12.11 -0.42 -7.16
CA ASN A 45 13.31 0.30 -6.72
C ASN A 45 13.49 0.15 -5.19
N ALA A 46 14.68 0.48 -4.69
CA ALA A 46 15.03 0.32 -3.27
C ALA A 46 14.05 1.06 -2.33
N LEU A 47 13.66 2.29 -2.69
CA LEU A 47 12.74 3.11 -1.89
C LEU A 47 11.33 2.49 -1.85
N GLN A 48 10.84 1.95 -2.97
CA GLN A 48 9.57 1.24 -3.02
C GLN A 48 9.59 0.00 -2.11
N ARG A 49 10.69 -0.76 -2.12
CA ARG A 49 10.85 -1.91 -1.22
C ARG A 49 10.84 -1.49 0.25
N ASP A 50 11.54 -0.41 0.61
CA ASP A 50 11.57 0.11 1.98
C ASP A 50 10.20 0.57 2.49
N VAL A 51 9.40 1.19 1.62
CA VAL A 51 8.00 1.56 1.92
C VAL A 51 7.17 0.30 2.18
N ILE A 52 7.30 -0.73 1.35
CA ILE A 52 6.57 -1.99 1.54
C ILE A 52 7.00 -2.69 2.83
N TYR A 53 8.31 -2.76 3.13
CA TYR A 53 8.79 -3.33 4.39
C TYR A 53 8.19 -2.62 5.60
N SER A 54 8.18 -1.28 5.58
CA SER A 54 7.60 -0.49 6.66
C SER A 54 6.12 -0.77 6.81
N ARG A 55 5.38 -0.80 5.69
CA ARG A 55 3.94 -1.12 5.70
C ARG A 55 3.64 -2.51 6.24
N ILE A 56 4.42 -3.52 5.85
CA ILE A 56 4.27 -4.90 6.37
C ILE A 56 4.54 -4.93 7.88
N ARG A 57 5.60 -4.25 8.36
CA ARG A 57 5.90 -4.17 9.79
C ARG A 57 4.77 -3.47 10.56
N ASP A 58 4.22 -2.39 10.01
CA ASP A 58 3.10 -1.66 10.62
C ASP A 58 1.87 -2.55 10.74
N LEU A 59 1.47 -3.24 9.65
CA LEU A 59 0.36 -4.19 9.68
C LEU A 59 0.60 -5.31 10.71
N GLY A 60 1.84 -5.81 10.77
CA GLY A 60 2.25 -6.82 11.76
C GLY A 60 2.11 -6.35 13.20
N ASN A 61 2.45 -5.09 13.48
CA ASN A 61 2.38 -4.49 14.81
C ASN A 61 0.94 -4.12 15.20
N MET A 62 0.20 -3.45 14.31
CA MET A 62 -1.13 -2.89 14.61
C MET A 62 -2.21 -3.96 14.72
N TYR A 63 -2.12 -5.03 13.93
CA TYR A 63 -3.16 -6.07 13.85
C TYR A 63 -2.70 -7.42 14.43
N TRP A 64 -1.55 -7.44 15.11
CA TRP A 64 -0.89 -8.64 15.65
C TRP A 64 -0.65 -9.74 14.60
N LEU A 65 -0.27 -9.35 13.38
CA LEU A 65 -0.09 -10.25 12.24
C LEU A 65 1.36 -10.73 12.03
N LYS A 66 2.26 -10.55 13.02
CA LYS A 66 3.66 -11.02 12.92
C LYS A 66 3.81 -12.53 12.69
N TRP A 67 2.77 -13.31 12.98
CA TRP A 67 2.75 -14.75 12.68
C TRP A 67 2.72 -15.00 11.17
N LEU A 68 2.02 -14.16 10.40
CA LEU A 68 1.89 -14.30 8.95
C LEU A 68 3.21 -13.97 8.25
N ILE A 69 3.91 -12.93 8.72
CA ILE A 69 5.27 -12.61 8.27
C ILE A 69 6.17 -13.83 8.45
N ARG A 70 6.18 -14.44 9.65
CA ARG A 70 6.99 -15.65 9.95
C ARG A 70 6.62 -16.84 9.06
N GLN A 71 5.34 -17.06 8.80
CA GLN A 71 4.85 -18.14 7.94
C GLN A 71 5.31 -17.98 6.48
N GLU A 72 5.33 -16.74 5.97
CA GLU A 72 5.70 -16.46 4.59
C GLU A 72 7.20 -16.30 4.39
N THR A 73 7.99 -16.02 5.42
CA THR A 73 9.45 -15.88 5.32
C THR A 73 10.23 -17.10 5.81
N MET A 74 9.55 -18.19 6.17
CA MET A 74 10.20 -19.39 6.73
C MET A 74 11.25 -20.00 5.79
N HIS A 75 11.03 -19.97 4.47
CA HIS A 75 11.97 -20.50 3.47
C HIS A 75 13.23 -19.64 3.30
N VAL A 76 13.19 -18.38 3.76
CA VAL A 76 14.31 -17.43 3.75
C VAL A 76 14.78 -17.11 5.18
N PHE A 77 14.64 -18.07 6.10
CA PHE A 77 15.10 -17.95 7.50
C PHE A 77 14.53 -16.75 8.27
N GLY A 78 13.33 -16.29 7.91
CA GLY A 78 12.71 -15.13 8.55
C GLY A 78 13.16 -13.77 8.01
N ILE A 79 14.08 -13.74 7.04
CA ILE A 79 14.66 -12.51 6.50
C ILE A 79 13.77 -11.97 5.37
N MET A 80 12.92 -10.98 5.69
CA MET A 80 11.96 -10.40 4.75
C MET A 80 12.66 -9.72 3.56
N GLU A 81 13.84 -9.14 3.79
CA GLU A 81 14.63 -8.46 2.77
C GLU A 81 15.15 -9.41 1.68
N SER A 82 15.16 -10.72 1.95
CA SER A 82 15.54 -11.77 1.00
C SER A 82 14.40 -12.20 0.06
N LEU A 83 13.18 -11.68 0.25
CA LEU A 83 12.05 -11.95 -0.65
C LEU A 83 12.26 -11.28 -2.02
N SER A 84 11.89 -11.97 -3.09
CA SER A 84 11.74 -11.36 -4.41
C SER A 84 10.65 -10.27 -4.42
N ASP A 85 10.64 -9.41 -5.43
CA ASP A 85 9.61 -8.36 -5.56
C ASP A 85 8.19 -8.95 -5.60
N ASP A 86 8.02 -10.09 -6.29
CA ASP A 86 6.72 -10.78 -6.40
C ASP A 86 6.29 -11.37 -5.05
N GLU A 87 7.20 -12.05 -4.34
CA GLU A 87 6.92 -12.59 -3.01
C GLU A 87 6.61 -11.48 -2.00
N LEU A 88 7.33 -10.36 -2.06
CA LEU A 88 7.12 -9.22 -1.18
C LEU A 88 5.74 -8.59 -1.42
N ASN A 89 5.33 -8.42 -2.68
CA ASN A 89 4.00 -7.94 -3.03
C ASN A 89 2.90 -8.95 -2.64
N ALA A 90 3.15 -10.24 -2.80
CA ALA A 90 2.22 -11.28 -2.38
C ALA A 90 2.03 -11.29 -0.85
N LEU A 91 3.12 -11.12 -0.08
CA LEU A 91 3.06 -10.97 1.37
C LEU A 91 2.27 -9.73 1.77
N LEU A 92 2.51 -8.57 1.13
CA LEU A 92 1.75 -7.36 1.41
C LEU A 92 0.24 -7.58 1.20
N LYS A 93 -0.16 -8.17 0.07
CA LYS A 93 -1.57 -8.49 -0.22
C LYS A 93 -2.18 -9.42 0.83
N LYS A 94 -1.46 -10.46 1.27
CA LYS A 94 -1.92 -11.35 2.34
C LYS A 94 -2.08 -10.61 3.67
N MET A 95 -1.15 -9.72 4.00
CA MET A 95 -1.21 -8.90 5.23
C MET A 95 -2.42 -7.95 5.21
N GLU A 96 -2.73 -7.34 4.07
CA GLU A 96 -3.92 -6.51 3.90
C GLU A 96 -5.21 -7.32 4.01
N ARG A 97 -5.24 -8.52 3.41
CA ARG A 97 -6.39 -9.41 3.58
C ARG A 97 -6.60 -9.84 5.03
N ALA A 98 -5.53 -10.21 5.74
CA ALA A 98 -5.61 -10.56 7.16
C ALA A 98 -6.07 -9.37 8.02
N ARG A 99 -5.68 -8.14 7.65
CA ARG A 99 -6.18 -6.93 8.30
C ARG A 99 -7.69 -6.80 8.13
N GLU A 100 -8.22 -6.98 6.92
CA GLU A 100 -9.67 -6.97 6.68
C GLU A 100 -10.39 -8.02 7.54
N CYS A 101 -9.86 -9.24 7.63
CA CYS A 101 -10.46 -10.28 8.48
C CYS A 101 -10.54 -9.87 9.96
N ARG A 102 -9.52 -9.17 10.46
CA ARG A 102 -9.55 -8.62 11.83
C ARG A 102 -10.62 -7.56 12.02
N GLU A 103 -10.81 -6.69 11.03
CA GLU A 103 -11.80 -5.62 11.07
C GLU A 103 -13.23 -6.15 10.91
N GLU A 104 -13.42 -7.19 10.09
CA GLU A 104 -14.70 -7.83 9.81
C GLU A 104 -15.08 -8.91 10.85
N GLY A 105 -14.14 -9.32 11.70
CA GLY A 105 -14.36 -10.37 12.70
C GLY A 105 -14.42 -11.79 12.12
N ILE A 106 -13.83 -12.00 10.93
CA ILE A 106 -13.79 -13.30 10.25
C ILE A 106 -12.59 -14.12 10.75
N GLY A 107 -12.78 -15.42 11.00
CA GLY A 107 -11.69 -16.33 11.35
C GLY A 107 -10.64 -16.42 10.24
N PHE A 108 -9.35 -16.46 10.60
CA PHE A 108 -8.27 -16.54 9.59
C PHE A 108 -8.23 -17.89 8.85
N ASP A 109 -8.70 -18.94 9.51
CA ASP A 109 -8.84 -20.30 8.99
C ASP A 109 -9.97 -20.42 7.95
N GLU A 110 -10.96 -19.53 8.00
CA GLU A 110 -12.05 -19.45 7.03
C GLU A 110 -11.60 -18.83 5.69
N VAL A 111 -10.45 -18.16 5.66
CA VAL A 111 -9.93 -17.50 4.45
C VAL A 111 -8.90 -18.39 3.74
N PRO A 112 -9.21 -18.87 2.53
CA PRO A 112 -8.31 -19.75 1.79
C PRO A 112 -6.94 -19.13 1.56
N GLY A 113 -5.89 -19.89 1.89
CA GLY A 113 -4.51 -19.49 1.63
C GLY A 113 -3.90 -18.48 2.61
N LEU A 114 -4.63 -18.08 3.66
CA LEU A 114 -4.12 -17.18 4.70
C LEU A 114 -3.30 -17.93 5.77
N VAL A 115 -3.83 -19.05 6.26
CA VAL A 115 -3.13 -19.97 7.17
C VAL A 115 -2.62 -21.17 6.37
N LYS A 116 -1.31 -21.43 6.41
CA LYS A 116 -0.75 -22.63 5.78
C LYS A 116 -1.15 -23.86 6.58
N GLY A 117 -1.71 -24.85 5.90
CA GLY A 117 -2.11 -26.12 6.54
C GLY A 117 -3.51 -26.10 7.16
N SER A 118 -4.29 -25.03 7.01
CA SER A 118 -5.74 -25.13 7.25
C SER A 118 -6.35 -26.00 6.14
N VAL A 119 -6.93 -27.13 6.52
CA VAL A 119 -7.72 -27.95 5.61
C VAL A 119 -9.01 -27.17 5.36
N SER A 120 -9.18 -26.67 4.14
CA SER A 120 -10.45 -26.11 3.71
C SER A 120 -11.44 -27.28 3.66
N VAL A 121 -12.25 -27.44 4.70
CA VAL A 121 -13.30 -28.47 4.73
C VAL A 121 -14.47 -27.92 3.93
N TYR A 122 -14.46 -28.19 2.62
CA TYR A 122 -15.63 -28.14 1.75
C TYR A 122 -15.80 -29.49 1.07
#